data_AF-A0A2U3KF70-F1
#
_entry.id   AF-A0A2U3KF70-F1
#
_cell.length_a   1.000
_cell.length_b   1.000
_cell.length_c   1.000
_cell.angle_alpha   90.00
_cell.angle_beta   90.00
_cell.angle_gamma   90.00
#
_symmetry.space_group_name_H-M   'P 1'
#
loop_
_entity.id
_entity.type
_entity.pdbx_description
1 polymer ?
#
loop_
_entity_poly.entity_id
_entity_poly.type
_entity_poly.pdbx_seq_one_letter_code
_entity_poly.pdbx_strand_id
1 'polypeptide(L)' 'MLENLHHPSLRAKKYNEATDRWQAGVNRSWRFYFTIEDDTYVILDIIPHPKR' A
#
# COMPACT_ATOMS: atom_id res chain seq x y z
N MET A 1 -2.42 8.35 -20.96
CA MET A 1 -2.47 9.17 -19.73
C MET A 1 -2.48 8.16 -18.59
N LEU A 2 -1.36 7.96 -17.89
CA LEU A 2 -1.24 6.93 -16.86
C LEU A 2 -1.95 7.46 -15.61
N GLU A 3 -3.22 7.13 -15.47
CA GLU A 3 -4.08 7.68 -14.42
C GLU A 3 -3.59 7.21 -13.07
N ASN A 4 -3.16 8.19 -12.29
CA ASN A 4 -2.59 8.06 -10.96
C ASN A 4 -3.41 7.11 -10.07
N LEU A 5 -2.97 5.85 -9.96
CA LEU A 5 -3.33 4.94 -8.86
C LEU A 5 -2.85 5.46 -7.49
N HIS A 6 -2.16 6.60 -7.48
CA HIS A 6 -1.92 7.41 -6.30
C HIS A 6 -3.20 8.14 -5.89
N HIS A 7 -4.07 7.44 -5.17
CA HIS A 7 -5.06 8.13 -4.34
C HIS A 7 -4.30 9.08 -3.39
N PRO A 8 -4.43 10.42 -3.49
CA PRO A 8 -3.54 11.38 -2.83
C PRO A 8 -3.58 11.32 -1.30
N SER A 9 -4.66 10.77 -0.74
CA SER A 9 -4.81 10.54 0.71
C SER A 9 -4.02 9.33 1.22
N LEU A 10 -3.71 8.37 0.35
CA LEU A 10 -2.92 7.20 0.69
C LEU A 10 -1.47 7.53 0.35
N ARG A 11 -0.64 7.74 1.37
CA ARG A 11 0.82 7.82 1.21
C ARG A 11 1.39 6.43 0.90
N ALA A 12 0.89 5.82 -0.17
CA ALA A 12 1.29 4.52 -0.64
C ALA A 12 2.57 4.64 -1.46
N LYS A 13 3.51 3.74 -1.21
CA LYS A 13 4.73 3.59 -1.98
C LYS A 13 4.78 2.17 -2.54
N LYS A 14 5.12 2.01 -3.81
CA LYS A 14 5.43 0.71 -4.39
C LYS A 14 6.64 0.14 -3.64
N TYR A 15 6.43 -0.95 -2.90
CA TYR A 15 7.43 -1.56 -2.04
C TYR A 15 8.28 -2.57 -2.82
N ASN A 16 7.66 -3.30 -3.73
CA ASN A 16 8.35 -4.24 -4.60
C ASN A 16 7.76 -4.19 -6.01
N GLU A 17 8.61 -3.85 -7.00
CA GLU A 17 8.23 -3.75 -8.40
C GLU A 17 8.01 -5.12 -9.06
N ALA A 18 8.70 -6.16 -8.59
CA ALA A 18 8.59 -7.51 -9.16
C ALA A 18 7.30 -8.25 -8.75
N THR A 19 6.59 -7.77 -7.73
CA THR A 19 5.36 -8.39 -7.19
C THR A 19 4.19 -7.42 -7.13
N ASP A 20 4.32 -6.24 -7.77
CA ASP A 20 3.33 -5.15 -7.72
C ASP A 20 2.79 -4.87 -6.30
N ARG A 21 3.67 -5.05 -5.30
CA ARG A 21 3.30 -4.94 -3.89
C ARG A 21 3.44 -3.50 -3.43
N TRP A 22 2.35 -2.95 -2.93
CA TRP A 22 2.25 -1.60 -2.39
C TRP A 22 2.29 -1.66 -0.87
N GLN A 23 2.88 -0.63 -0.26
CA GLN A 23 2.83 -0.41 1.18
C GLN A 23 2.21 0.96 1.44
N ALA A 24 1.29 1.03 2.40
CA ALA A 24 0.75 2.28 2.91
C ALA A 24 0.69 2.28 4.44
N GLY A 25 0.73 3.49 5.01
CA GLY A 25 0.50 3.69 6.44
C GLY A 25 -0.98 3.98 6.69
N VAL A 26 -1.61 3.23 7.59
CA VAL A 26 -2.95 3.58 8.11
C VAL A 26 -2.81 4.72 9.12
N ASN A 27 -1.81 4.61 9.99
CA ASN A 27 -1.45 5.60 11.01
C ASN A 27 0.04 5.44 11.39
N ARG A 28 0.55 6.19 12.38
CA ARG A 28 1.97 6.13 12.80
C ARG A 28 2.41 4.75 13.36
N SER A 29 1.45 3.90 13.72
CA SER A 29 1.66 2.63 14.42
C SER A 29 1.29 1.42 13.58
N TRP A 30 0.79 1.60 12.36
CA TRP A 30 0.29 0.51 11.52
C TRP A 30 0.68 0.70 10.06
N ARG A 31 1.22 -0.36 9.46
CA ARG A 31 1.48 -0.47 8.02
C ARG A 31 0.64 -1.59 7.43
N PHE A 32 0.16 -1.40 6.22
CA PHE A 32 -0.45 -2.47 5.46
C PHE A 32 0.20 -2.61 4.10
N TYR A 33 0.16 -3.84 3.58
CA TYR A 33 0.58 -4.18 2.24
C TYR A 33 -0.64 -4.60 1.44
N PHE A 34 -0.66 -4.18 0.19
CA PHE A 34 -1.75 -4.52 -0.71
C PHE A 34 -1.23 -4.63 -2.14
N THR A 35 -1.96 -5.35 -2.98
CA THR A 35 -1.82 -5.34 -4.43
C THR A 35 -3.06 -4.70 -5.03
N ILE A 36 -2.92 -4.20 -6.25
CA ILE A 36 -4.04 -3.66 -7.02
C ILE A 36 -4.16 -4.57 -8.23
N GLU A 37 -5.25 -5.33 -8.26
CA GLU A 37 -5.56 -6.28 -9.31
C GLU A 37 -6.81 -5.77 -10.03
N ASP A 38 -6.63 -5.35 -11.29
CA ASP A 38 -7.63 -4.65 -12.09
C ASP A 38 -8.20 -3.42 -11.38
N ASP A 39 -9.40 -3.53 -10.79
CA ASP A 39 -10.10 -2.48 -10.05
C ASP A 39 -10.35 -2.86 -8.58
N THR A 40 -9.62 -3.87 -8.08
CA THR A 40 -9.77 -4.39 -6.73
C THR A 40 -8.49 -4.21 -5.92
N TYR A 41 -8.65 -3.70 -4.70
CA TYR A 41 -7.58 -3.64 -3.71
C TYR A 41 -7.55 -4.94 -2.90
N VAL A 42 -6.49 -5.72 -3.05
CA VAL A 42 -6.28 -6.95 -2.27
C VAL A 42 -5.34 -6.62 -1.11
N ILE A 43 -5.87 -6.63 0.11
CA ILE A 43 -5.06 -6.43 1.31
C ILE A 43 -4.35 -7.75 1.63
N LEU A 44 -3.02 -7.72 1.60
CA LEU A 44 -2.17 -8.88 1.88
C LEU A 44 -1.90 -9.01 3.38
N ASP A 45 -1.46 -7.92 4.00
CA ASP A 45 -0.99 -7.94 5.38
C ASP A 45 -1.29 -6.60 6.05
N ILE A 46 -1.69 -6.64 7.32
CA ILE A 46 -1.80 -5.48 8.20
C ILE A 46 -0.94 -5.76 9.42
N ILE A 47 0.18 -5.05 9.53
CA ILE A 47 1.15 -5.26 10.60
C ILE A 47 1.31 -4.00 11.45
N PRO A 48 1.47 -4.15 12.77
CA PRO A 48 1.89 -3.02 13.59
C PRO A 48 3.26 -2.56 13.10
N HIS A 49 3.41 -1.26 12.89
CA HIS A 49 4.70 -0.65 12.67
C HIS A 49 5.46 -0.70 14.00
N PRO A 50 6.63 -1.37 14.06
CA PRO A 50 7.41 -1.44 15.29
C PRO A 50 7.92 -0.05 15.62
N LYS A 51 7.16 0.69 16.42
CA LYS A 51 7.59 1.92 17.05
C LYS A 51 7.67 1.63 18.54
N ARG A 52 8.91 1.39 18.96
CA ARG A 52 9.45 1.30 20.33
C ARG A 52 8.50 0.79 21.41
#